data_AF-A0A535T4T2-F1
#
_entry.id   AF-A0A535T4T2-F1
#
_cell.length_a   1.000
_cell.length_b   1.000
_cell.length_c   1.000
_cell.angle_alpha   90.00
_cell.angle_beta   90.00
_cell.angle_gamma   90.00
#
_symmetry.space_group_name_H-M   'P 1'
#
loop_
_entity.id
_entity.type
_entity.pdbx_description
1 polymer ?
#
loop_
_entity_poly.entity_id
_entity_poly.type
_entity_poly.pdbx_seq_one_letter_code
_entity_poly.pdbx_strand_id
1 'polypeptide(L)'
;MIPVKEVMTRNVITFKEDTPEGSLARDIMSPHVITVTEDTGIDEAARLMAGERIRRVPVIKRGKMVGLLSRSDVLDFFAKTRWTCNVCGRWERGLERPERCFSCSSTDIHLERADPGH
;
A
#
# COMPACT_ATOMS: atom_id res chain seq x y z
N MET A 1 10.50 6.33 -3.11
CA MET A 1 9.33 5.53 -3.51
C MET A 1 9.35 4.23 -2.73
N ILE A 2 8.22 3.85 -2.13
CA ILE A 2 8.09 2.60 -1.37
C ILE A 2 7.27 1.63 -2.23
N PRO A 3 7.76 0.44 -2.57
CA PRO A 3 7.06 -0.48 -3.46
C PRO A 3 5.91 -1.20 -2.72
N VAL A 4 4.82 -1.48 -3.43
CA VAL A 4 3.62 -2.16 -2.89
C VAL A 4 3.95 -3.50 -2.23
N LYS A 5 4.96 -4.23 -2.71
CA LYS A 5 5.40 -5.50 -2.10
C LYS A 5 5.83 -5.42 -0.64
N GLU A 6 6.17 -4.24 -0.14
CA GLU A 6 6.55 -4.00 1.26
C GLU A 6 5.34 -3.80 2.19
N VAL A 7 4.15 -3.60 1.61
CA VAL A 7 2.94 -3.20 2.36
C VAL A 7 1.77 -4.16 2.15
N MET A 8 1.64 -4.75 0.97
CA MET A 8 0.54 -5.66 0.64
C MET A 8 0.47 -6.87 1.57
N THR A 9 -0.74 -7.43 1.71
CA THR A 9 -0.92 -8.74 2.34
C THR A 9 -0.71 -9.85 1.30
N ARG A 10 0.04 -10.89 1.67
CA ARG A 10 0.23 -12.11 0.85
C ARG A 10 -0.82 -13.16 1.26
N ASN A 11 -1.37 -13.87 0.26
CA ASN A 11 -2.45 -14.86 0.37
C ASN A 11 -3.83 -14.28 0.71
N VAL A 12 -4.59 -13.97 -0.34
CA VAL A 12 -5.86 -13.24 -0.20
C VAL A 12 -6.97 -14.03 -0.86
N ILE A 13 -7.29 -15.16 -0.24
CA ILE A 13 -8.53 -15.89 -0.51
C ILE A 13 -9.33 -15.86 0.78
N THR A 14 -10.17 -14.85 0.93
CA THR A 14 -11.22 -14.81 1.95
C THR A 14 -12.54 -14.53 1.22
N PHE A 15 -13.33 -15.57 1.04
CA PHE A 15 -14.71 -15.47 0.57
C PHE A 15 -15.58 -14.94 1.71
N LYS A 16 -16.51 -14.04 1.40
CA LYS A 16 -17.49 -13.51 2.36
C LYS A 16 -18.77 -14.34 2.24
N GLU A 17 -19.32 -14.81 3.35
CA GLU A 17 -20.41 -15.80 3.43
C GLU A 17 -21.82 -15.29 3.02
N ASP A 18 -21.94 -14.16 2.32
CA ASP A 18 -23.23 -13.58 1.89
C ASP A 18 -23.55 -13.90 0.41
N THR A 19 -23.20 -15.09 -0.08
CA THR A 19 -23.44 -15.48 -1.48
C THR A 19 -24.72 -16.31 -1.57
N PRO A 20 -25.72 -15.95 -2.41
CA PRO A 20 -26.91 -16.78 -2.61
C PRO A 20 -26.52 -18.20 -3.05
N GLU A 21 -27.04 -19.22 -2.38
CA GLU A 21 -26.82 -20.62 -2.77
C GLU A 21 -27.17 -20.82 -4.25
N GLY A 22 -26.20 -21.33 -5.03
CA GLY A 22 -26.36 -21.60 -6.45
C GLY A 22 -25.79 -20.55 -7.43
N SER A 23 -25.23 -19.44 -6.94
CA SER A 23 -24.51 -18.48 -7.81
C SER A 23 -23.03 -18.85 -7.96
N LEU A 24 -22.51 -18.80 -9.19
CA LEU A 24 -21.08 -19.05 -9.46
C LEU A 24 -20.31 -17.74 -9.32
N ALA A 25 -19.03 -17.82 -8.92
CA ALA A 25 -18.20 -16.61 -8.76
C ALA A 25 -18.18 -15.73 -10.03
N ARG A 26 -18.22 -16.35 -11.21
CA ARG A 26 -18.31 -15.64 -12.50
C ARG A 26 -19.58 -14.80 -12.67
N ASP A 27 -20.66 -15.14 -11.96
CA ASP A 27 -21.96 -14.48 -12.07
C ASP A 27 -22.01 -13.19 -11.22
N ILE A 28 -21.10 -13.06 -10.25
CA ILE A 28 -21.08 -11.94 -9.28
C ILE A 28 -19.77 -11.15 -9.28
N MET A 29 -18.72 -11.64 -9.93
CA MET A 29 -17.42 -10.96 -9.99
C MET A 29 -17.45 -9.76 -10.94
N SER A 30 -16.64 -8.74 -10.63
CA SER A 30 -16.37 -7.66 -11.58
C SER A 30 -15.42 -8.16 -12.67
N PRO A 31 -15.80 -8.12 -13.96
CA PRO A 31 -15.00 -8.71 -15.05
C PRO A 31 -13.76 -7.87 -15.41
N HIS A 32 -13.76 -6.58 -15.12
CA HIS A 32 -12.64 -5.67 -15.38
C HIS A 32 -12.01 -5.26 -14.06
N VAL A 33 -10.89 -5.89 -13.73
CA VAL A 33 -10.19 -5.68 -12.47
C VAL A 33 -8.97 -4.80 -12.72
N ILE A 34 -8.94 -3.63 -12.09
CA ILE A 34 -7.76 -2.77 -12.05
C ILE A 34 -6.71 -3.46 -11.19
N THR A 35 -5.46 -3.53 -11.66
CA THR A 35 -4.35 -4.19 -10.96
C THR A 35 -3.12 -3.30 -10.93
N VAL A 36 -2.24 -3.55 -9.96
CA VAL A 36 -0.91 -2.91 -9.86
C VAL A 36 0.18 -3.96 -9.88
N THR A 37 1.42 -3.55 -10.12
CA THR A 37 2.58 -4.44 -10.02
C THR A 37 3.16 -4.43 -8.62
N GLU A 38 3.96 -5.45 -8.28
CA GLU A 38 4.63 -5.50 -6.97
C GLU A 38 5.64 -4.35 -6.74
N ASP A 39 6.12 -3.75 -7.83
CA ASP A 39 7.10 -2.65 -7.84
C ASP A 39 6.44 -1.27 -7.97
N THR A 40 5.13 -1.21 -8.18
CA THR A 40 4.35 0.04 -8.17
C THR A 40 4.55 0.75 -6.83
N GLY A 41 4.69 2.09 -6.85
CA GLY A 41 4.81 2.90 -5.64
C GLY A 41 3.52 2.88 -4.82
N ILE A 42 3.61 2.85 -3.49
CA ILE A 42 2.43 2.90 -2.62
C ILE A 42 1.66 4.21 -2.76
N ASP A 43 2.36 5.31 -3.03
CA ASP A 43 1.79 6.62 -3.34
C ASP A 43 0.95 6.57 -4.63
N GLU A 44 1.49 5.96 -5.69
CA GLU A 44 0.78 5.75 -6.95
C GLU A 44 -0.44 4.85 -6.75
N ALA A 45 -0.28 3.73 -6.05
CA ALA A 45 -1.36 2.81 -5.75
C ALA A 45 -2.45 3.49 -4.91
N ALA A 46 -2.09 4.32 -3.92
CA ALA A 46 -3.05 5.09 -3.12
C ALA A 46 -3.84 6.09 -3.96
N ARG A 47 -3.18 6.80 -4.89
CA ARG A 47 -3.83 7.73 -5.84
C ARG A 47 -4.79 6.98 -6.76
N LEU A 48 -4.37 5.85 -7.31
CA LEU A 48 -5.21 4.98 -8.15
C LEU A 48 -6.45 4.51 -7.38
N MET A 49 -6.27 3.99 -6.16
CA MET A 49 -7.37 3.51 -5.32
C MET A 49 -8.37 4.63 -4.97
N ALA A 50 -7.88 5.84 -4.71
CA ALA A 50 -8.70 7.01 -4.45
C ALA A 50 -9.47 7.48 -5.70
N GLY A 51 -8.80 7.57 -6.85
CA GLY A 51 -9.38 8.02 -8.12
C GLY A 51 -10.48 7.07 -8.62
N GLU A 52 -10.19 5.77 -8.56
CA GLU A 52 -11.11 4.71 -9.01
C GLU A 52 -12.16 4.32 -7.95
N ARG A 53 -12.08 4.91 -6.76
CA ARG A 53 -12.95 4.62 -5.59
C ARG A 53 -12.95 3.14 -5.19
N ILE A 54 -11.87 2.41 -5.45
CA ILE A 54 -11.72 1.00 -5.11
C ILE A 54 -11.09 0.84 -3.71
N ARG A 55 -11.57 -0.14 -2.95
CA ARG A 55 -11.09 -0.40 -1.58
C ARG A 55 -9.86 -1.29 -1.54
N ARG A 56 -9.67 -2.11 -2.56
CA ARG A 56 -8.66 -3.16 -2.67
C ARG A 56 -8.21 -3.25 -4.12
N VAL A 57 -6.93 -3.50 -4.35
CA VAL A 57 -6.34 -3.66 -5.68
C VAL A 57 -5.45 -4.90 -5.69
N PRO A 58 -5.66 -5.85 -6.62
CA PRO A 58 -4.75 -6.98 -6.80
C PRO A 58 -3.36 -6.56 -7.22
N VAL A 59 -2.37 -7.25 -6.66
CA VAL A 59 -0.95 -7.06 -6.99
C VAL A 59 -0.49 -8.23 -7.86
N ILE A 60 0.02 -7.92 -9.05
CA ILE A 60 0.42 -8.90 -10.06
C ILE A 60 1.94 -8.86 -10.26
N LYS A 61 2.56 -10.04 -10.38
CA LYS A 61 3.96 -10.21 -10.81
C LYS A 61 3.99 -11.25 -11.93
N ARG A 62 4.52 -10.87 -13.09
CA ARG A 62 4.69 -11.78 -14.25
C ARG A 62 3.40 -12.57 -14.57
N GLY A 63 2.26 -11.86 -14.60
CA GLY A 63 0.94 -12.45 -14.91
C GLY A 63 0.30 -13.27 -13.78
N LYS A 64 0.92 -13.36 -12.60
CA LYS A 64 0.35 -14.07 -11.44
C LYS A 64 -0.01 -13.09 -10.33
N MET A 65 -1.17 -13.30 -9.68
CA MET A 65 -1.53 -12.57 -8.46
C MET A 65 -0.61 -13.01 -7.32
N VAL A 66 0.07 -12.04 -6.70
CA VAL A 66 1.02 -12.25 -5.60
C VAL A 66 0.56 -11.64 -4.27
N GLY A 67 -0.50 -10.84 -4.29
CA GLY A 67 -1.07 -10.25 -3.09
C GLY A 67 -2.26 -9.35 -3.36
N LEU A 68 -2.78 -8.74 -2.30
CA LEU A 68 -3.80 -7.70 -2.35
C LEU A 68 -3.33 -6.51 -1.53
N LEU A 69 -3.48 -5.32 -2.07
CA LEU A 69 -3.31 -4.08 -1.33
C LEU A 69 -4.68 -3.50 -1.01
N SER A 70 -4.94 -3.21 0.26
CA SER A 70 -6.16 -2.55 0.71
C SER A 70 -5.88 -1.13 1.21
N ARG A 71 -6.91 -0.28 1.26
CA ARG A 71 -6.78 1.06 1.87
C ARG A 71 -6.33 0.96 3.33
N SER A 72 -6.78 -0.06 4.05
CA SER A 72 -6.39 -0.28 5.44
C SER A 72 -4.89 -0.58 5.56
N ASP A 73 -4.31 -1.34 4.63
CA ASP A 73 -2.87 -1.59 4.60
C ASP A 73 -2.07 -0.30 4.37
N VAL A 74 -2.54 0.55 3.44
CA VAL A 74 -1.94 1.87 3.18
C VAL A 74 -2.00 2.76 4.42
N LEU A 75 -3.14 2.81 5.10
CA LEU A 75 -3.33 3.60 6.32
C LEU A 75 -2.49 3.08 7.48
N ASP A 76 -2.46 1.76 7.68
CA ASP A 76 -1.66 1.11 8.73
C ASP A 76 -0.17 1.38 8.52
N PHE A 77 0.29 1.25 7.28
CA PHE A 77 1.65 1.58 6.89
C PHE A 77 1.99 3.05 7.16
N PHE A 78 1.13 3.97 6.75
CA PHE A 78 1.32 5.41 7.00
C PHE A 78 1.36 5.73 8.50
N ALA A 79 0.54 5.08 9.31
CA ALA A 79 0.51 5.28 10.76
C ALA A 79 1.79 4.77 11.44
N LYS A 80 2.36 3.66 10.95
CA LYS A 80 3.52 2.99 11.55
C LYS A 80 4.87 3.41 10.97
N THR A 81 4.90 4.29 9.96
CA THR A 81 6.16 4.70 9.32
C THR A 81 6.34 6.21 9.32
N ARG A 82 7.60 6.63 9.37
CA ARG A 82 8.03 8.03 9.25
C ARG A 82 9.38 8.10 8.54
N TRP A 83 9.64 9.20 7.86
CA TRP A 83 10.97 9.52 7.35
C TRP A 83 11.75 10.27 8.43
N THR A 84 12.91 9.75 8.82
CA THR A 84 13.75 10.31 9.88
C THR A 84 15.10 10.71 9.30
N CYS A 85 15.56 11.92 9.62
CA CYS A 85 16.88 12.40 9.25
C CYS A 85 17.95 11.86 10.20
N ASN A 86 19.01 11.24 9.64
CA ASN A 86 20.14 10.72 10.43
C ASN A 86 21.03 11.82 11.01
N VAL A 87 20.97 13.04 10.46
CA VAL A 87 21.81 14.17 10.88
C VAL A 87 21.22 14.93 12.06
N CYS A 88 19.92 15.26 12.02
CA CYS A 88 19.29 16.10 13.04
C CYS A 88 18.12 15.43 13.80
N GLY A 89 17.74 14.20 13.44
CA GLY A 89 16.67 13.45 14.11
C GLY A 89 15.24 13.97 13.85
N ARG A 90 15.06 15.04 13.07
CA ARG A 90 13.72 15.50 12.66
C ARG A 90 13.09 14.50 11.71
N TRP A 91 11.77 14.41 11.79
CA TRP A 91 11.00 13.46 11.01
C TRP A 91 9.75 14.09 10.41
N GLU A 92 9.27 13.49 9.33
CA GLU A 92 8.00 13.80 8.69
C GLU A 92 7.31 12.51 8.21
N ARG A 93 5.99 12.56 8.03
CA ARG A 93 5.21 11.42 7.51
C ARG A 93 4.89 11.66 6.05
N GLY A 94 5.06 10.62 5.24
CA GLY A 94 4.74 10.66 3.82
C GLY A 94 4.91 9.29 3.18
N LEU A 95 4.12 9.04 2.13
CA LEU A 95 4.27 7.85 1.28
C LEU A 95 5.45 8.00 0.30
N GLU A 96 5.83 9.24 0.01
CA GLU A 96 6.97 9.59 -0.82
C GLU A 96 8.17 9.94 0.07
N ARG A 97 9.37 9.56 -0.39
CA ARG A 97 10.61 9.88 0.30
C ARG A 97 10.93 11.36 0.05
N PRO A 98 11.15 12.19 1.08
CA PRO A 98 11.60 13.55 0.90
C PRO A 98 13.01 13.57 0.30
N GLU A 99 13.28 14.49 -0.63
CA GLU A 99 14.61 14.64 -1.22
C GLU A 99 15.64 15.17 -0.20
N ARG A 100 15.19 16.02 0.73
CA ARG A 100 16.00 16.68 1.74
C ARG A 100 15.20 16.86 3.04
N CYS A 101 15.90 16.82 4.16
CA CYS A 101 15.32 17.10 5.47
C CYS A 101 14.84 18.56 5.53
N PHE A 102 13.57 18.78 5.87
CA PHE A 102 12.99 20.12 6.00
C PHE A 102 13.68 21.03 7.03
N SER A 103 14.46 20.45 7.96
CA SER A 103 15.12 21.19 9.04
C SER A 103 16.60 21.48 8.80
N CYS A 104 17.37 20.55 8.23
CA CYS A 104 18.83 20.71 8.05
C CYS A 104 19.31 20.53 6.61
N SER A 105 18.40 20.30 5.66
CA SER A 105 18.68 20.07 4.23
C SER A 105 19.52 18.85 3.88
N SER A 106 19.90 18.00 4.85
CA SER A 106 20.59 16.73 4.59
C SER A 106 19.72 15.79 3.73
N THR A 107 20.36 15.03 2.84
CA THR A 107 19.74 13.96 2.04
C THR A 107 19.76 12.60 2.75
N ASP A 108 20.46 12.50 3.88
CA ASP A 108 20.60 11.29 4.68
C ASP A 108 19.35 11.06 5.55
N ILE A 109 18.35 10.47 4.91
CA ILE A 109 17.02 10.22 5.44
C ILE A 109 16.73 8.73 5.30
N HIS A 110 16.11 8.13 6.30
CA HIS A 110 15.71 6.73 6.25
C HIS A 110 14.24 6.57 6.62
N LEU A 111 13.63 5.49 6.13
CA LEU A 111 12.30 5.11 6.57
C LEU A 111 12.43 4.37 7.89
N GLU A 112 11.85 4.94 8.94
CA GLU A 112 11.79 4.34 10.25
C GLU A 112 10.40 3.74 10.46
N ARG A 113 10.36 2.49 10.95
CA ARG A 113 9.13 1.91 11.49
C ARG A 113 8.98 2.40 12.92
N ALA A 114 8.13 3.40 13.10
CA ALA A 114 7.77 3.87 14.42
C ALA A 114 6.91 2.80 15.10
N ASP A 115 7.40 2.27 16.23
CA ASP A 115 6.61 1.39 17.07
C ASP A 115 5.35 2.16 17.55
N PRO A 116 4.12 1.66 17.32
CA PRO A 116 2.91 2.30 17.81
C PRO A 116 2.82 2.11 19.33
N GLY A 117 3.62 2.85 20.09
CA GLY A 117 3.75 2.64 21.53
C GLY A 117 4.41 3.80 22.27
N HIS A 118 3.84 5.00 22.13
CA HIS A 118 3.58 5.97 23.21
C HIS A 118 2.24 6.65 22.90
#